data_AF-A0A536S1M2-F1
#
_entry.id   AF-A0A536S1M2-F1
#
_cell.length_a   1.000
_cell.length_b   1.000
_cell.length_c   1.000
_cell.angle_alpha   90.00
_cell.angle_beta   90.00
_cell.angle_gamma   90.00
#
_symmetry.space_group_name_H-M   'P 1'
#
loop_
_entity.id
_entity.type
_entity.pdbx_description
1 polymer ?
#
loop_
_entity_poly.entity_id
_entity_poly.type
_entity_poly.pdbx_seq_one_letter_code
_entity_poly.pdbx_strand_id
1 'polypeptide(L)'
;MPHRTITWVIESDDEASLQAPADLKLERAPRGKKVEDMLLSGEVDAMIAPNVTRAIGEGDLRVARLFPDYKAIEADYYRRTGIFPIMHVTTVPSEIVARHPWVVGSLTRAFEEAKQLAYRRLANPRNVPLAWFRAYWEEERALLGADPWEYGLSEINKRNYGTLVGWVHEQVLTGKRPALEDLFPKEAFELELPLPRMHEIDYKF
;
A
#
# COMPACT_ATOMS: atom_id res chain seq x y z
N MET A 1 22.27 7.49 6.33
CA MET A 1 21.30 6.58 5.69
C MET A 1 21.49 6.63 4.18
N PRO A 2 21.51 5.50 3.47
CA PRO A 2 21.77 5.45 2.02
C PRO A 2 20.85 6.36 1.18
N HIS A 3 19.59 6.61 1.59
CA HIS A 3 18.67 7.46 0.81
C HIS A 3 19.15 8.92 0.65
N ARG A 4 20.03 9.43 1.54
CA ARG A 4 20.59 10.79 1.44
C ARG A 4 21.72 10.92 0.43
N THR A 5 22.28 9.79 -0.03
CA THR A 5 23.33 9.79 -1.06
C THR A 5 22.75 9.74 -2.48
N ILE A 6 21.45 9.48 -2.60
CA ILE A 6 20.70 9.39 -3.86
C ILE A 6 20.13 10.77 -4.22
N THR A 7 20.16 11.12 -5.51
CA THR A 7 19.36 12.22 -6.06
C THR A 7 18.02 11.66 -6.51
N TRP A 8 16.93 12.10 -5.88
CA TRP A 8 15.57 11.65 -6.18
C TRP A 8 14.94 12.59 -7.20
N VAL A 9 14.47 12.03 -8.31
CA VAL A 9 13.79 12.80 -9.36
C VAL A 9 12.28 12.60 -9.26
N ILE A 10 11.53 13.70 -9.12
CA ILE A 10 10.06 13.71 -9.04
C ILE A 10 9.43 14.45 -10.23
N GLU A 11 8.26 14.00 -10.69
CA GLU A 11 7.54 14.66 -11.79
C GLU A 11 6.84 15.96 -11.36
N SER A 12 6.35 15.98 -10.12
CA SER A 12 5.58 17.07 -9.55
C SER A 12 5.85 17.19 -8.06
N ASP A 13 5.74 18.41 -7.56
CA ASP A 13 5.75 18.66 -6.12
C ASP A 13 4.45 18.18 -5.48
N ASP A 14 4.55 17.63 -4.28
CA ASP A 14 3.43 17.28 -3.41
C ASP A 14 3.70 17.77 -1.98
N GLU A 15 2.76 17.57 -1.06
CA GLU A 15 2.93 18.05 0.32
C GLU A 15 4.15 17.43 1.01
N ALA A 16 4.56 16.22 0.63
CA ALA A 16 5.70 15.53 1.22
C ALA A 16 7.02 16.10 0.66
N SER A 17 7.11 16.34 -0.64
CA SER A 17 8.29 16.95 -1.26
C SER A 17 8.52 18.38 -0.79
N LEU A 18 7.44 19.13 -0.49
CA LEU A 18 7.51 20.47 0.08
C LEU A 18 7.98 20.49 1.55
N GLN A 19 7.76 19.41 2.29
CA GLN A 19 8.17 19.24 3.69
C GLN A 19 9.51 18.50 3.85
N ALA A 20 10.11 18.08 2.74
CA ALA A 20 11.34 17.32 2.72
C ALA A 20 12.47 18.03 3.47
N PRO A 21 13.32 17.30 4.20
CA PRO A 21 14.49 17.88 4.85
C PRO A 21 15.42 18.54 3.82
N ALA A 22 16.01 19.67 4.18
CA ALA A 22 16.91 20.42 3.28
C ALA A 22 18.14 19.62 2.82
N ASP A 23 18.51 18.57 3.56
CA ASP A 23 19.61 17.67 3.26
C ASP A 23 19.17 16.40 2.49
N LEU A 24 17.92 16.33 2.02
CA LEU A 24 17.44 15.36 1.03
C LEU A 24 17.60 15.96 -0.37
N LYS A 25 18.30 15.25 -1.27
CA LYS A 25 18.51 15.70 -2.65
C LYS A 25 17.28 15.36 -3.49
N LEU A 26 16.38 16.33 -3.67
CA LEU A 26 15.22 16.24 -4.56
C LEU A 26 15.43 17.13 -5.79
N GLU A 27 15.20 16.58 -6.97
CA GLU A 27 15.19 17.30 -8.24
C GLU A 27 13.86 17.09 -8.96
N ARG A 28 13.38 18.11 -9.65
CA ARG A 28 12.16 18.01 -10.43
C ARG A 28 12.49 17.71 -11.89
N ALA A 29 11.83 16.71 -12.46
CA ALA A 29 11.93 16.42 -13.89
C ALA A 29 11.53 17.65 -14.73
N PRO A 30 12.17 17.87 -15.90
CA PRO A 30 11.78 18.94 -16.80
C PRO A 30 10.28 18.93 -17.11
N ARG A 31 9.67 20.11 -17.23
CA ARG A 31 8.22 20.23 -17.43
C ARG A 31 7.76 19.39 -18.63
N GLY A 32 6.80 18.50 -18.39
CA GLY A 32 6.22 17.64 -19.41
C GLY A 32 7.01 16.36 -19.71
N LYS A 33 8.19 16.18 -19.10
CA LYS A 33 8.98 14.96 -19.20
C LYS A 33 8.57 13.95 -18.13
N LYS A 34 8.48 12.69 -18.52
CA LYS A 34 8.19 11.58 -17.60
C LYS A 34 9.47 10.95 -17.08
N VAL A 35 9.46 10.49 -15.83
CA VAL A 35 10.62 9.78 -15.25
C VAL A 35 10.88 8.48 -16.00
N GLU A 36 9.83 7.84 -16.54
CA GLU A 36 10.00 6.66 -17.41
C GLU A 36 10.79 6.99 -18.69
N ASP A 37 10.55 8.13 -19.32
CA ASP A 37 11.33 8.55 -20.50
C ASP A 37 12.79 8.83 -20.12
N MET A 38 13.02 9.43 -18.95
CA MET A 38 14.36 9.66 -18.41
C MET A 38 15.10 8.34 -18.18
N LEU A 39 14.42 7.32 -17.64
CA LEU A 39 14.99 5.98 -17.45
C LEU A 39 15.40 5.37 -18.79
N LEU A 40 14.52 5.44 -19.79
CA LEU A 40 14.78 4.89 -21.13
C LEU A 40 15.90 5.61 -21.89
N SER A 41 16.16 6.87 -21.55
CA SER A 41 17.25 7.67 -22.10
C SER A 41 18.57 7.58 -21.32
N GLY A 42 18.57 6.93 -20.14
CA GLY A 42 19.73 6.83 -19.26
C GLY A 42 20.01 8.09 -18.42
N GLU A 43 19.03 9.00 -18.30
CA GLU A 43 19.14 10.19 -17.45
C GLU A 43 18.86 9.89 -15.97
N VAL A 44 18.14 8.80 -15.68
CA VAL A 44 18.02 8.23 -14.34
C VAL A 44 18.36 6.75 -14.38
N ASP A 45 19.03 6.25 -13.34
CA ASP A 45 19.50 4.86 -13.30
C ASP A 45 18.39 3.85 -12.92
N ALA A 46 17.39 4.31 -12.17
CA ALA A 46 16.30 3.49 -11.68
C ALA A 46 15.03 4.32 -11.45
N MET A 47 13.88 3.65 -11.44
CA MET A 47 12.58 4.27 -11.17
C MET A 47 11.76 3.40 -10.21
N ILE A 48 11.08 4.06 -9.27
CA ILE A 48 10.04 3.45 -8.44
C ILE A 48 8.70 3.94 -8.97
N ALA A 49 7.83 3.01 -9.36
CA ALA A 49 6.51 3.33 -9.91
C ALA A 49 5.42 2.56 -9.16
N PRO A 50 4.28 3.20 -8.84
CA PRO A 50 3.15 2.53 -8.18
C PRO A 50 2.37 1.61 -9.12
N ASN A 51 2.54 1.76 -10.45
CA ASN A 51 1.85 0.99 -11.48
C ASN A 51 2.86 0.23 -12.35
N VAL A 52 2.38 -0.80 -13.05
CA VAL A 52 3.15 -1.39 -14.15
C VAL A 52 3.38 -0.32 -15.21
N THR A 53 4.65 -0.03 -15.47
CA THR A 53 5.05 1.02 -16.42
C THR A 53 4.88 0.53 -17.85
N ARG A 54 4.82 1.43 -18.83
CA ARG A 54 4.65 1.04 -20.22
C ARG A 54 5.81 0.16 -20.69
N ALA A 55 7.03 0.51 -20.32
CA ALA A 55 8.23 -0.22 -20.69
C ALA A 55 8.24 -1.66 -20.14
N ILE A 56 7.77 -1.89 -18.90
CA ILE A 56 7.60 -3.25 -18.37
C ILE A 56 6.43 -3.98 -19.05
N GLY A 57 5.30 -3.30 -19.27
CA GLY A 57 4.10 -3.89 -19.88
C GLY A 57 4.29 -4.30 -21.34
N GLU A 58 5.05 -3.52 -22.11
CA GLU A 58 5.37 -3.76 -23.52
C GLU A 58 6.62 -4.62 -23.71
N GLY A 59 7.35 -4.95 -22.63
CA GLY A 59 8.55 -5.78 -22.69
C GLY A 59 9.76 -5.09 -23.33
N ASP A 60 9.93 -3.79 -23.09
CA ASP A 60 11.09 -3.03 -23.59
C ASP A 60 12.39 -3.59 -22.99
N LEU A 61 13.28 -4.07 -23.84
CA LEU A 61 14.52 -4.75 -23.44
C LEU A 61 15.54 -3.83 -22.75
N ARG A 62 15.33 -2.51 -22.77
CA ARG A 62 16.21 -1.54 -22.11
C ARG A 62 16.00 -1.47 -20.61
N VAL A 63 14.86 -1.94 -20.10
CA VAL A 63 14.52 -1.90 -18.68
C VAL A 63 14.19 -3.29 -18.16
N ALA A 64 14.47 -3.50 -16.88
CA ALA A 64 14.09 -4.71 -16.18
C ALA A 64 13.66 -4.36 -14.74
N ARG A 65 12.96 -5.28 -14.09
CA ARG A 65 12.77 -5.19 -12.64
C ARG A 65 14.13 -5.34 -11.96
N LEU A 66 14.43 -4.47 -11.00
CA LEU A 66 15.65 -4.56 -10.19
C LEU A 66 15.78 -5.94 -9.52
N PHE A 67 14.66 -6.48 -9.05
CA PHE A 67 14.55 -7.83 -8.51
C PHE A 67 13.71 -8.71 -9.46
N PRO A 68 14.34 -9.60 -10.23
CA PRO A 68 13.62 -10.50 -11.13
C PRO A 68 12.66 -11.44 -10.37
N ASP A 69 13.01 -11.82 -9.15
CA ASP A 69 12.28 -12.70 -8.25
C ASP A 69 11.53 -11.93 -7.15
N TYR A 70 11.00 -10.74 -7.47
CA TYR A 70 10.32 -9.83 -6.53
C TYR A 70 9.31 -10.53 -5.60
N LYS A 71 8.50 -11.48 -6.11
CA LYS A 71 7.55 -12.24 -5.29
C LYS A 71 8.23 -13.03 -4.15
N ALA A 72 9.39 -13.64 -4.42
CA ALA A 72 10.12 -14.41 -3.41
C ALA A 72 10.72 -13.49 -2.35
N ILE A 73 11.26 -12.35 -2.77
CA ILE A 73 11.83 -11.31 -1.89
C ILE A 73 10.75 -10.67 -1.02
N GLU A 74 9.60 -10.34 -1.59
CA GLU A 74 8.44 -9.80 -0.86
C GLU A 74 7.91 -10.81 0.17
N ALA A 75 7.80 -12.08 -0.22
CA ALA A 75 7.36 -13.14 0.69
C ALA A 75 8.35 -13.35 1.85
N ASP A 76 9.65 -13.32 1.56
CA ASP A 76 10.72 -13.42 2.55
C ASP A 76 10.75 -12.19 3.48
N TYR A 77 10.55 -10.99 2.93
CA TYR A 77 10.36 -9.76 3.71
C TYR A 77 9.19 -9.87 4.68
N TYR A 78 8.03 -10.35 4.22
CA TYR A 78 6.88 -10.60 5.09
C TYR A 78 7.19 -11.64 6.17
N ARG A 79 7.85 -12.76 5.83
CA ARG A 79 8.24 -13.77 6.84
C ARG A 79 9.13 -13.20 7.94
N ARG A 80 10.08 -12.33 7.59
CA ARG A 80 10.99 -11.71 8.56
C ARG A 80 10.35 -10.65 9.43
N THR A 81 9.43 -9.86 8.87
CA THR A 81 8.97 -8.62 9.50
C THR A 81 7.51 -8.68 9.97
N GLY A 82 6.71 -9.57 9.37
CA GLY A 82 5.26 -9.58 9.49
C GLY A 82 4.59 -8.34 8.89
N ILE A 83 5.30 -7.54 8.10
CA ILE A 83 4.76 -6.32 7.47
C ILE A 83 4.34 -6.67 6.05
N PHE A 84 3.04 -6.58 5.79
CA PHE A 84 2.49 -6.56 4.44
C PHE A 84 2.03 -5.13 4.13
N PRO A 85 2.47 -4.52 3.01
CA PRO A 85 2.27 -3.09 2.77
C PRO A 85 0.79 -2.67 2.79
N ILE A 86 0.54 -1.54 3.46
CA ILE A 86 -0.76 -0.85 3.42
C ILE A 86 -0.85 -0.10 2.10
N MET A 87 -1.90 -0.31 1.31
CA MET A 87 -2.10 0.44 0.05
C MET A 87 -2.80 1.78 0.27
N HIS A 88 -3.98 1.78 0.90
CA HIS A 88 -4.85 2.96 0.99
C HIS A 88 -5.57 3.06 2.34
N VAL A 89 -5.86 4.30 2.75
CA VAL A 89 -6.77 4.62 3.86
C VAL A 89 -8.01 5.33 3.32
N THR A 90 -9.16 5.11 3.95
CA THR A 90 -10.39 5.86 3.64
C THR A 90 -10.52 7.02 4.60
N THR A 91 -10.73 8.22 4.08
CA THR A 91 -10.90 9.44 4.89
C THR A 91 -12.36 9.88 4.90
N VAL A 92 -12.78 10.46 6.03
CA VAL A 92 -14.09 11.09 6.20
C VAL A 92 -13.84 12.48 6.76
N PRO A 93 -14.50 13.54 6.23
CA PRO A 93 -14.37 14.88 6.80
C PRO A 93 -14.63 14.88 8.31
N SER A 94 -13.74 15.50 9.08
CA SER A 94 -13.80 15.49 10.55
C SER A 94 -15.12 16.06 11.09
N GLU A 95 -15.72 17.02 10.39
CA GLU A 95 -17.03 17.60 10.74
C GLU A 95 -18.21 16.61 10.62
N ILE A 96 -18.09 15.58 9.77
CA ILE A 96 -19.09 14.52 9.67
C ILE A 96 -18.94 13.57 10.85
N VAL A 97 -17.71 13.18 11.18
CA VAL A 97 -17.45 12.31 12.33
C VAL A 97 -17.88 12.99 13.62
N ALA A 98 -17.61 14.29 13.79
CA ALA A 98 -18.04 15.05 14.96
C ALA A 98 -19.57 15.10 15.14
N ARG A 99 -20.34 15.19 14.04
CA ARG A 99 -21.82 15.20 14.07
C ARG A 99 -22.42 13.80 14.14
N HIS A 100 -21.75 12.81 13.54
CA HIS A 100 -22.23 11.46 13.34
C HIS A 100 -21.12 10.41 13.61
N PRO A 101 -20.67 10.24 14.87
CA PRO A 101 -19.55 9.35 15.20
C PRO A 101 -19.71 7.91 14.69
N TRP A 102 -20.95 7.42 14.67
CA TRP A 102 -21.32 6.08 14.18
C TRP A 102 -20.92 5.84 12.72
N VAL A 103 -20.66 6.89 11.92
CA VAL A 103 -20.27 6.77 10.50
C VAL A 103 -19.00 5.95 10.32
N VAL A 104 -18.04 6.06 11.26
CA VAL A 104 -16.76 5.35 11.20
C VAL A 104 -17.02 3.85 11.20
N GLY A 105 -17.71 3.33 12.22
CA GLY A 105 -18.01 1.90 12.31
C GLY A 105 -18.94 1.40 11.22
N SER A 106 -19.93 2.20 10.80
CA SER A 106 -20.86 1.82 9.72
C SER A 106 -20.14 1.69 8.37
N LEU A 107 -19.28 2.65 8.00
CA LEU A 107 -18.51 2.57 6.76
C LEU A 107 -17.48 1.44 6.80
N THR A 108 -16.75 1.28 7.91
CA THR A 108 -15.78 0.18 8.06
C THR A 108 -16.45 -1.19 7.87
N ARG A 109 -17.61 -1.43 8.49
CA ARG A 109 -18.36 -2.69 8.31
C ARG A 109 -18.90 -2.87 6.90
N ALA A 110 -19.40 -1.80 6.26
CA ALA A 110 -19.90 -1.87 4.90
C ALA A 110 -18.79 -2.19 3.89
N PHE A 111 -17.61 -1.59 4.03
CA PHE A 111 -16.47 -1.91 3.17
C PHE A 111 -15.90 -3.31 3.44
N GLU A 112 -15.87 -3.74 4.69
CA GLU A 112 -15.50 -5.12 5.04
C GLU A 112 -16.44 -6.12 4.36
N GLU A 113 -17.76 -5.86 4.38
CA GLU A 113 -18.74 -6.68 3.66
C GLU A 113 -18.45 -6.75 2.16
N ALA A 114 -18.21 -5.60 1.53
CA ALA A 114 -17.90 -5.50 0.11
C ALA A 114 -16.63 -6.29 -0.26
N LYS A 115 -15.57 -6.19 0.57
CA LYS A 115 -14.32 -6.96 0.40
C LYS A 115 -14.58 -8.46 0.52
N GLN A 116 -15.37 -8.90 1.51
CA GLN A 116 -15.69 -10.33 1.67
C GLN A 116 -16.47 -10.88 0.48
N LEU A 117 -17.42 -10.11 -0.07
CA LEU A 117 -18.14 -10.47 -1.30
C LEU A 117 -17.19 -10.59 -2.49
N ALA A 118 -16.20 -9.69 -2.61
CA ALA A 118 -15.18 -9.77 -3.65
C ALA A 118 -14.33 -11.04 -3.52
N TYR A 119 -13.83 -11.36 -2.32
CA TYR A 119 -13.08 -12.59 -2.07
C TYR A 119 -13.89 -13.85 -2.34
N ARG A 120 -15.16 -13.89 -1.94
CA ARG A 120 -16.05 -15.00 -2.26
C ARG A 120 -16.17 -15.20 -3.77
N ARG A 121 -16.32 -14.12 -4.54
CA ARG A 121 -16.36 -14.19 -6.01
C ARG A 121 -15.03 -14.68 -6.59
N LEU A 122 -13.92 -14.14 -6.11
CA LEU A 122 -12.57 -14.50 -6.58
C LEU A 122 -12.19 -15.94 -6.25
N ALA A 123 -12.76 -16.54 -5.20
CA ALA A 123 -12.51 -17.94 -4.86
C ALA A 123 -12.81 -18.90 -6.02
N ASN A 124 -13.73 -18.54 -6.93
CA ASN A 124 -13.98 -19.27 -8.18
C ASN A 124 -12.95 -18.89 -9.25
N PRO A 125 -12.01 -19.80 -9.61
CA PRO A 125 -10.96 -19.49 -10.57
C PRO A 125 -11.49 -19.19 -11.98
N ARG A 126 -12.74 -19.59 -12.30
CA ARG A 126 -13.38 -19.27 -13.58
C ARG A 126 -13.66 -17.77 -13.77
N ASN A 127 -13.63 -16.98 -12.70
CA ASN A 127 -13.86 -15.54 -12.76
C ASN A 127 -12.61 -14.74 -13.14
N VAL A 128 -11.42 -15.35 -13.11
CA VAL A 128 -10.15 -14.70 -13.43
C VAL A 128 -9.48 -15.48 -14.56
N PRO A 129 -9.27 -14.87 -15.74
CA PRO A 129 -8.75 -15.56 -16.92
C PRO A 129 -7.22 -15.75 -16.86
N LEU A 130 -6.71 -16.29 -15.75
CA LEU A 130 -5.29 -16.62 -15.56
C LEU A 130 -5.17 -18.11 -15.26
N ALA A 131 -4.40 -18.83 -16.08
CA ALA A 131 -4.27 -20.29 -16.01
C ALA A 131 -3.87 -20.82 -14.62
N TRP A 132 -3.04 -20.06 -13.90
CA TRP A 132 -2.50 -20.44 -12.59
C TRP A 132 -3.09 -19.62 -11.43
N PHE A 133 -4.20 -18.91 -11.65
CA PHE A 133 -4.83 -18.08 -10.62
C PHE A 133 -5.05 -18.84 -9.31
N ARG A 134 -5.52 -20.09 -9.40
CA ARG A 134 -5.81 -20.88 -8.21
C ARG A 134 -4.56 -21.20 -7.39
N ALA A 135 -3.45 -21.50 -8.05
CA ALA A 135 -2.17 -21.73 -7.37
C ALA A 135 -1.72 -20.45 -6.64
N TYR A 136 -1.79 -19.29 -7.31
CA TYR A 136 -1.45 -18.01 -6.68
C TYR A 136 -2.37 -17.67 -5.49
N TRP A 137 -3.67 -17.92 -5.61
CA TRP A 137 -4.64 -17.74 -4.53
C TRP A 137 -4.30 -18.60 -3.30
N GLU A 138 -3.97 -19.88 -3.50
CA GLU A 138 -3.64 -20.79 -2.41
C GLU A 138 -2.29 -20.47 -1.75
N GLU A 139 -1.28 -20.14 -2.56
CA GLU A 139 0.04 -19.72 -2.09
C GLU A 139 -0.02 -18.43 -1.26
N GLU A 140 -0.76 -17.42 -1.73
CA GLU A 140 -0.93 -16.15 -1.02
C GLU A 140 -1.60 -16.39 0.34
N ARG A 141 -2.68 -17.18 0.37
CA ARG A 141 -3.41 -17.46 1.62
C ARG A 141 -2.63 -18.32 2.60
N ALA A 142 -1.79 -19.23 2.10
CA ALA A 142 -0.90 -20.02 2.96
C ALA A 142 0.16 -19.13 3.65
N LEU A 143 0.59 -18.05 2.99
CA LEU A 143 1.59 -17.13 3.52
C LEU A 143 0.98 -16.01 4.38
N LEU A 144 0.00 -15.29 3.83
CA LEU A 144 -0.56 -14.07 4.41
C LEU A 144 -1.86 -14.31 5.20
N GLY A 145 -2.38 -15.53 5.17
CA GLY A 145 -3.62 -15.90 5.84
C GLY A 145 -4.86 -15.58 5.03
N ALA A 146 -6.01 -15.62 5.70
CA ALA A 146 -7.31 -15.56 5.03
C ALA A 146 -7.71 -14.16 4.55
N ASP A 147 -7.08 -13.11 5.09
CA ASP A 147 -7.32 -11.72 4.72
C ASP A 147 -6.03 -10.90 4.98
N PRO A 148 -5.18 -10.69 3.95
CA PRO A 148 -3.95 -9.93 4.09
C PRO A 148 -4.16 -8.43 4.30
N TRP A 149 -5.36 -7.91 4.00
CA TRP A 149 -5.72 -6.50 4.11
C TRP A 149 -6.90 -6.32 5.08
N GLU A 150 -6.73 -6.81 6.32
CA GLU A 150 -7.74 -6.63 7.36
C GLU A 150 -8.03 -5.15 7.62
N TYR A 151 -9.30 -4.82 7.88
CA TYR A 151 -9.73 -3.45 8.16
C TYR A 151 -9.80 -3.18 9.66
N GLY A 152 -9.62 -1.90 10.01
CA GLY A 152 -9.60 -1.43 11.41
C GLY A 152 -8.18 -1.32 11.98
N LEU A 153 -8.10 -0.84 13.21
CA LEU A 153 -6.82 -0.66 13.93
C LEU A 153 -6.51 -1.89 14.80
N SER A 154 -6.35 -3.05 14.16
CA SER A 154 -5.82 -4.26 14.81
C SER A 154 -4.37 -4.05 15.26
N GLU A 155 -3.83 -4.96 16.07
CA GLU A 155 -2.42 -4.89 16.47
C GLU A 155 -1.45 -5.01 15.27
N ILE A 156 -1.81 -5.78 14.24
CA ILE A 156 -1.02 -5.88 13.01
C ILE A 156 -1.04 -4.56 12.24
N ASN A 157 -2.22 -3.98 12.06
CA ASN A 157 -2.35 -2.69 11.37
C ASN A 157 -1.70 -1.56 12.15
N LYS A 158 -1.87 -1.49 13.48
CA LYS A 158 -1.17 -0.51 14.33
C LYS A 158 0.34 -0.62 14.18
N ARG A 159 0.89 -1.84 14.16
CA ARG A 159 2.32 -2.06 13.91
C ARG A 159 2.73 -1.56 12.53
N ASN A 160 1.96 -1.88 11.48
CA ASN A 160 2.27 -1.48 10.10
C ASN A 160 2.19 0.06 9.93
N TYR A 161 1.10 0.70 10.38
CA TYR A 161 0.94 2.16 10.35
C TYR A 161 2.00 2.85 11.20
N GLY A 162 2.26 2.37 12.42
CA GLY A 162 3.27 2.91 13.30
C GLY A 162 4.67 2.85 12.68
N THR A 163 4.99 1.75 12.01
CA THR A 163 6.26 1.59 11.28
C THR A 163 6.35 2.56 10.10
N LEU A 164 5.30 2.66 9.28
CA LEU A 164 5.24 3.60 8.16
C LEU A 164 5.42 5.05 8.63
N VAL A 165 4.69 5.46 9.67
CA VAL A 165 4.82 6.80 10.28
C VAL A 165 6.25 7.04 10.76
N GLY A 166 6.91 6.01 11.30
CA GLY A 166 8.31 6.09 11.68
C GLY A 166 9.24 6.35 10.51
N TRP A 167 9.14 5.56 9.45
CA TRP A 167 9.98 5.75 8.27
C TRP A 167 9.74 7.09 7.58
N VAL A 168 8.48 7.49 7.41
CA VAL A 168 8.13 8.77 6.77
C VAL A 168 8.67 9.93 7.62
N HIS A 169 8.53 9.87 8.95
CA HIS A 169 9.10 10.87 9.85
C HIS A 169 10.63 10.91 9.82
N GLU A 170 11.29 9.75 9.81
CA GLU A 170 12.75 9.67 9.80
C GLU A 170 13.38 10.13 8.47
N GLN A 171 12.65 9.99 7.35
CA GLN A 171 13.20 10.18 6.00
C GLN A 171 12.70 11.43 5.28
N VAL A 172 11.47 11.86 5.52
CA VAL A 172 10.77 12.84 4.66
C VAL A 172 10.15 13.99 5.44
N LEU A 173 9.74 13.80 6.70
CA LEU A 173 9.08 14.87 7.45
C LEU A 173 9.99 15.49 8.51
N THR A 174 9.70 16.73 8.87
CA THR A 174 10.34 17.43 9.99
C THR A 174 9.31 17.68 11.09
N GLY A 175 9.76 18.02 12.30
CA GLY A 175 8.87 18.31 13.43
C GLY A 175 8.54 17.10 14.31
N LYS A 176 7.42 17.15 15.04
CA LYS A 176 7.00 16.08 15.96
C LYS A 176 6.38 14.92 15.18
N ARG A 177 6.83 13.69 15.46
CA ARG A 177 6.21 12.48 14.90
C ARG A 177 4.76 12.35 15.39
N PRO A 178 3.77 12.21 14.49
CA PRO A 178 2.39 11.98 14.90
C PRO A 178 2.23 10.60 15.51
N ALA A 179 1.37 10.50 16.52
CA ALA A 179 0.85 9.24 17.02
C ALA A 179 -0.30 8.75 16.12
N LEU A 180 -0.72 7.49 16.23
CA LEU A 180 -1.86 7.00 15.44
C LEU A 180 -3.17 7.70 15.83
N GLU A 181 -3.27 8.10 17.09
CA GLU A 181 -4.38 8.87 17.66
C GLU A 181 -4.47 10.29 17.07
N ASP A 182 -3.37 10.82 16.51
CA ASP A 182 -3.39 12.08 15.77
C ASP A 182 -3.92 11.90 14.33
N LEU A 183 -3.90 10.66 13.81
CA LEU A 183 -4.22 10.34 12.41
C LEU A 183 -5.61 9.71 12.22
N PHE A 184 -6.09 8.99 13.24
CA PHE A 184 -7.35 8.25 13.18
C PHE A 184 -8.35 8.75 14.24
N PRO A 185 -9.65 8.80 13.93
CA PRO A 185 -10.66 9.17 14.91
C PRO A 185 -10.75 8.11 16.02
N LYS A 186 -11.11 8.53 17.25
CA LYS A 186 -11.22 7.62 18.41
C LYS A 186 -12.13 6.42 18.13
N GLU A 187 -13.19 6.62 17.34
CA GLU A 187 -14.18 5.60 16.99
C GLU A 187 -13.55 4.44 16.19
N ALA A 188 -12.42 4.68 15.50
CA ALA A 188 -11.69 3.62 14.80
C ALA A 188 -10.95 2.67 15.78
N PHE A 189 -10.61 3.15 16.98
CA PHE A 189 -9.98 2.35 18.04
C PHE A 189 -11.02 1.59 18.90
N GLU A 190 -12.28 2.02 18.85
CA GLU A 190 -13.39 1.43 19.61
C GLU A 190 -14.06 0.26 18.86
N LEU A 191 -13.64 -0.04 17.64
CA LEU A 191 -14.17 -1.17 16.87
C LEU A 191 -13.77 -2.50 17.51
N GLU A 192 -14.75 -3.40 17.66
CA GLU A 192 -14.50 -4.79 18.03
C GLU A 192 -13.87 -5.52 16.83
N LEU A 193 -12.70 -6.10 17.05
CA LEU A 193 -11.91 -6.80 16.05
C LEU A 193 -11.68 -8.27 16.46
N PRO A 194 -11.60 -9.22 15.50
CA PRO A 194 -11.73 -9.01 14.06
C PRO A 194 -13.17 -8.63 13.66
N LEU A 195 -13.30 -7.85 12.58
CA LEU A 195 -14.61 -7.50 12.06
C LEU A 195 -15.40 -8.76 11.68
N PRO A 196 -16.74 -8.75 11.80
CA PRO A 196 -17.55 -9.92 11.54
C PRO A 196 -17.41 -10.39 10.08
N ARG A 197 -17.26 -11.71 9.91
CA ARG A 197 -17.35 -12.37 8.61
C ARG A 197 -18.80 -12.68 8.28
N MET A 198 -19.44 -11.74 7.58
CA MET A 198 -20.81 -11.90 7.11
C MET A 198 -20.87 -12.86 5.92
N HIS A 199 -19.79 -12.93 5.14
CA HIS A 199 -19.75 -13.68 3.90
C HIS A 199 -18.60 -14.67 3.83
N GLU A 200 -18.84 -15.91 4.26
CA GLU A 200 -17.85 -16.99 4.10
C GLU A 200 -17.68 -17.40 2.62
N ILE A 201 -16.49 -17.88 2.28
CA ILE A 201 -16.19 -18.44 0.96
C ILE A 201 -16.86 -19.81 0.85
N ASP A 202 -17.81 -19.93 -0.09
CA ASP A 202 -18.42 -21.21 -0.42
C ASP A 202 -17.75 -21.80 -1.68
N TYR A 203 -17.02 -22.90 -1.50
CA TYR A 203 -16.31 -23.60 -2.59
C TYR A 203 -17.20 -24.61 -3.34
N LYS A 204 -18.53 -24.53 -3.20
CA LYS A 204 -19.48 -25.30 -4.02
C LYS A 204 -19.41 -24.86 -5.49
N PHE A 205 -18.37 -25.30 -6.20
CA PHE A 205 -18.18 -25.06 -7.63
C PHE A 205 -19.13 -25.87 -8.50
#